data_AF-A0A5C4QUY8-F1
#
_entry.id   AF-A0A5C4QUY8-F1
#
_cell.length_a   1.000
_cell.length_b   1.000
_cell.length_c   1.000
_cell.angle_alpha   90.00
_cell.angle_beta   90.00
_cell.angle_gamma   90.00
#
_symmetry.space_group_name_H-M   'P 1'
#
loop_
_entity.id
_entity.type
_entity.pdbx_description
1 polymer ?
#
loop_
_entity_poly.entity_id
_entity_poly.type
_entity_poly.pdbx_seq_one_letter_code
_entity_poly.pdbx_strand_id
1 'polypeptide(L)'
;MTSAMRKLSISVPPDVAERLEHESNASAYITQAVRDRMRLDALDAELAHQGIQITEQGVAEARARRAAVEADWSPERRNALCERARQHMLDTADQPGA
;
A
#
# COMPACT_ATOMS: atom_id res chain seq x y z
N MET A 1 23.61 -5.74 16.00
CA MET A 1 23.94 -6.85 15.07
C MET A 1 23.71 -6.33 13.67
N THR A 2 24.76 -6.21 12.85
CA THR A 2 24.60 -5.80 11.44
C THR A 2 23.88 -6.94 10.71
N SER A 3 22.63 -6.72 10.33
CA SER A 3 21.88 -7.68 9.52
C SER A 3 22.67 -7.94 8.25
N ALA A 4 22.97 -9.21 7.96
CA ALA A 4 23.68 -9.58 6.73
C ALA A 4 22.83 -9.17 5.51
N MET A 5 23.28 -8.15 4.78
CA MET A 5 22.62 -7.68 3.57
C MET A 5 23.16 -8.47 2.37
N ARG A 6 22.26 -8.98 1.52
CA ARG A 6 22.62 -9.63 0.25
C ARG A 6 22.31 -8.68 -0.91
N LYS A 7 23.30 -8.42 -1.76
CA LYS A 7 23.11 -7.62 -2.98
C LYS A 7 22.46 -8.48 -4.07
N LEU A 8 21.37 -7.98 -4.63
CA LEU A 8 20.69 -8.54 -5.80
C LEU A 8 20.87 -7.59 -6.98
N SER A 9 21.11 -8.15 -8.17
CA SER A 9 21.12 -7.42 -9.43
C SER A 9 20.00 -7.98 -10.30
N ILE A 10 19.06 -7.13 -10.69
CA ILE A 10 17.88 -7.53 -11.48
C ILE A 10 17.74 -6.59 -12.69
N SER A 11 17.26 -7.14 -13.80
CA SER A 11 16.82 -6.34 -14.94
C SER A 11 15.35 -5.99 -14.74
N VAL A 12 15.00 -4.73 -14.98
CA VAL A 12 13.62 -4.23 -14.89
C VAL A 12 13.20 -3.60 -16.22
N PRO A 13 11.89 -3.56 -16.52
CA PRO A 13 11.36 -2.82 -17.66
C PRO A 13 11.75 -1.32 -17.65
N PRO A 14 11.85 -0.66 -18.82
CA PRO A 14 12.29 0.75 -18.91
C PRO A 14 11.43 1.72 -18.10
N ASP A 15 10.11 1.57 -18.12
CA ASP A 15 9.16 2.39 -17.35
C ASP A 15 9.38 2.25 -15.83
N VAL A 16 9.73 1.05 -15.38
CA VAL A 16 10.06 0.79 -13.97
C VAL A 16 11.41 1.39 -13.61
N ALA A 17 12.40 1.30 -14.49
CA ALA A 17 13.71 1.92 -14.30
C ALA A 17 13.56 3.44 -14.17
N GLU A 18 12.86 4.09 -15.11
CA GLU A 18 12.56 5.51 -15.09
C GLU A 18 11.89 5.92 -13.77
N ARG A 19 10.87 5.19 -13.31
CA ARG A 19 10.21 5.49 -12.03
C ARG A 19 11.17 5.40 -10.85
N LEU A 20 12.03 4.37 -10.81
CA LEU A 20 13.00 4.17 -9.72
C LEU A 20 14.10 5.24 -9.71
N GLU A 21 14.46 5.79 -10.87
CA GLU A 21 15.42 6.90 -10.98
C GLU A 21 14.92 8.20 -10.35
N HIS A 22 13.60 8.38 -10.25
CA HIS A 22 12.99 9.52 -9.55
C HIS A 22 13.01 9.37 -8.02
N GLU A 23 13.28 8.18 -7.50
CA GLU A 23 13.33 7.93 -6.07
C GLU A 23 14.70 8.31 -5.51
N SER A 24 14.72 9.02 -4.38
CA SER A 24 15.97 9.37 -3.69
C SER A 24 16.80 8.15 -3.29
N ASN A 25 16.14 7.01 -3.08
CA ASN A 25 16.78 5.72 -2.85
C ASN A 25 15.92 4.57 -3.39
N ALA A 26 16.22 4.13 -4.62
CA ALA A 26 15.53 3.02 -5.27
C ALA A 26 15.55 1.71 -4.45
N SER A 27 16.66 1.40 -3.77
CA SER A 27 16.78 0.15 -2.99
C SER A 27 15.89 0.16 -1.76
N ALA A 28 15.82 1.30 -1.06
CA ALA A 28 14.91 1.47 0.08
C ALA A 28 13.45 1.40 -0.36
N TYR A 29 13.11 2.07 -1.46
CA TYR A 29 11.78 2.03 -2.06
C TYR A 29 11.34 0.59 -2.39
N ILE A 30 12.16 -0.16 -3.13
CA ILE A 30 11.86 -1.55 -3.50
C ILE A 30 11.76 -2.42 -2.25
N THR A 31 12.67 -2.26 -1.29
CA THR A 31 12.65 -3.03 -0.05
C THR A 31 11.35 -2.81 0.72
N GLN A 32 10.88 -1.57 0.81
CA GLN A 32 9.63 -1.25 1.48
C GLN A 32 8.42 -1.81 0.72
N ALA A 33 8.38 -1.64 -0.61
CA ALA A 33 7.30 -2.19 -1.43
C ALA A 33 7.19 -3.72 -1.31
N VAL A 34 8.33 -4.43 -1.28
CA VAL A 34 8.37 -5.88 -1.05
C VAL A 34 7.86 -6.24 0.35
N ARG A 35 8.28 -5.50 1.38
CA ARG A 35 7.79 -5.73 2.76
C ARG A 35 6.29 -5.48 2.88
N ASP A 36 5.78 -4.43 2.25
CA ASP A 36 4.35 -4.12 2.23
C ASP A 36 3.56 -5.25 1.56
N ARG A 37 4.06 -5.78 0.43
CA ARG A 37 3.48 -6.97 -0.21
C ARG A 37 3.46 -8.17 0.73
N MET A 38 4.60 -8.48 1.38
CA MET A 38 4.68 -9.60 2.33
C MET A 38 3.71 -9.45 3.50
N ARG A 39 3.49 -8.23 4.01
CA ARG A 39 2.50 -7.98 5.07
C ARG A 39 1.08 -8.24 4.60
N LEU A 40 0.73 -7.85 3.38
CA LEU A 40 -0.58 -8.13 2.79
C LEU A 40 -0.78 -9.63 2.60
N ASP A 41 0.22 -10.33 2.05
CA ASP A 41 0.13 -11.78 1.85
C ASP A 41 -0.02 -12.53 3.20
N ALA A 42 0.66 -12.05 4.25
CA ALA A 42 0.52 -12.59 5.60
C ALA A 42 -0.87 -12.34 6.20
N LEU A 43 -1.44 -11.15 5.97
CA LEU A 43 -2.81 -10.84 6.37
C LEU A 43 -3.82 -11.74 5.67
N ASP A 44 -3.68 -11.92 4.35
CA ASP A 44 -4.55 -12.80 3.57
C ASP A 44 -4.48 -14.24 4.08
N ALA A 45 -3.28 -14.74 4.42
CA ALA A 45 -3.09 -16.05 5.01
C ALA A 45 -3.75 -16.20 6.40
N GLU A 46 -3.65 -15.18 7.26
CA GLU A 46 -4.32 -15.18 8.57
C GLU A 46 -5.84 -15.18 8.43
N LEU A 47 -6.39 -14.35 7.55
CA LEU A 47 -7.83 -14.34 7.27
C LEU A 47 -8.31 -15.70 6.76
N ALA A 48 -7.57 -16.30 5.83
CA ALA A 48 -7.87 -17.63 5.33
C ALA A 48 -7.82 -18.70 6.42
N HIS A 49 -6.86 -18.61 7.35
CA HIS A 49 -6.76 -19.50 8.51
C HIS A 49 -7.99 -19.43 9.41
N GLN A 50 -8.57 -18.24 9.58
CA GLN A 50 -9.83 -18.02 10.30
C GLN A 50 -11.08 -18.39 9.48
N GLY A 51 -10.92 -18.95 8.27
CA GLY A 51 -12.02 -19.34 7.38
C GLY A 51 -12.59 -18.17 6.56
N ILE A 52 -11.97 -17.00 6.60
CA ILE A 52 -12.39 -15.82 5.82
C ILE A 52 -11.61 -15.81 4.51
N GLN A 53 -12.26 -16.20 3.42
CA GLN A 53 -11.66 -16.19 2.08
C GLN A 53 -11.89 -14.84 1.41
N ILE A 54 -10.83 -14.11 1.09
CA ILE A 54 -10.91 -12.91 0.24
C ILE A 54 -10.88 -13.36 -1.22
N THR A 55 -12.01 -13.20 -1.91
CA THR A 55 -12.14 -13.54 -3.34
C THR A 55 -12.04 -12.29 -4.21
N GLU A 56 -11.55 -12.46 -5.44
CA GLU A 56 -11.49 -11.35 -6.41
C GLU A 56 -12.88 -10.75 -6.67
N GLN A 57 -13.90 -11.60 -6.78
CA GLN A 57 -15.29 -11.16 -6.92
C GLN A 57 -15.74 -10.33 -5.71
N GLY A 58 -15.48 -10.80 -4.49
CA GLY A 58 -15.84 -10.08 -3.26
C GLY A 58 -15.13 -8.72 -3.17
N VAL A 59 -13.86 -8.66 -3.59
CA VAL A 59 -13.11 -7.39 -3.68
C VAL A 59 -13.74 -6.46 -4.72
N ALA A 60 -14.10 -6.97 -5.89
CA ALA A 60 -14.75 -6.18 -6.94
C ALA A 60 -16.11 -5.62 -6.48
N GLU A 61 -16.93 -6.44 -5.85
CA GLU A 61 -18.23 -6.04 -5.29
C GLU A 61 -18.08 -5.01 -4.16
N ALA A 62 -17.09 -5.21 -3.26
CA ALA A 62 -16.79 -4.25 -2.22
C ALA A 62 -16.34 -2.90 -2.79
N ARG A 63 -15.48 -2.90 -3.83
CA ARG A 63 -15.06 -1.69 -4.55
C ARG A 63 -16.25 -1.00 -5.21
N ALA A 64 -17.14 -1.75 -5.86
CA ALA A 64 -18.33 -1.19 -6.50
C ALA A 64 -19.28 -0.53 -5.49
N ARG A 65 -19.55 -1.20 -4.36
CA ARG A 65 -20.36 -0.63 -3.27
C ARG A 65 -19.76 0.66 -2.71
N ARG A 66 -18.44 0.67 -2.50
CA ARG A 66 -17.72 1.87 -2.04
C ARG A 66 -17.85 3.00 -3.06
N ALA A 67 -17.60 2.72 -4.34
CA ALA A 67 -17.69 3.72 -5.40
C ALA A 67 -19.10 4.30 -5.55
N ALA A 68 -20.15 3.49 -5.39
CA ALA A 68 -21.53 3.94 -5.39
C ALA A 68 -21.80 4.95 -4.26
N VAL A 69 -21.31 4.67 -3.05
CA VAL A 69 -21.44 5.62 -1.92
C VAL A 69 -20.64 6.90 -2.16
N GLU A 70 -19.44 6.80 -2.74
CA GLU A 70 -18.60 7.95 -3.06
C GLU A 70 -19.19 8.83 -4.18
N ALA A 71 -19.97 8.26 -5.10
CA ALA A 71 -20.63 9.00 -6.17
C ALA A 71 -21.63 10.04 -5.65
N ASP A 72 -22.29 9.75 -4.53
CA ASP A 72 -23.25 10.65 -3.88
C ASP A 72 -22.58 11.73 -3.02
N TRP A 73 -21.25 11.74 -2.91
CA TRP A 73 -20.56 12.74 -2.10
C TRP A 73 -20.34 14.04 -2.85
N SER A 74 -20.72 15.14 -2.20
CA SER A 74 -20.36 16.48 -2.67
C SER A 74 -18.82 16.61 -2.77
N PRO A 75 -18.32 17.45 -3.69
CA PRO A 75 -16.89 17.71 -3.81
C PRO A 75 -16.25 18.17 -2.49
N GLU A 76 -16.96 18.97 -1.70
CA GLU A 76 -16.50 19.47 -0.40
C GLU A 76 -16.32 18.33 0.60
N ARG A 77 -17.27 17.39 0.63
CA ARG A 77 -17.18 16.19 1.48
C ARG A 77 -16.01 15.29 1.09
N ARG A 78 -15.79 15.09 -0.22
CA ARG A 78 -14.64 14.34 -0.73
C ARG A 78 -13.32 14.99 -0.33
N ASN A 79 -13.18 16.30 -0.56
CA ASN A 79 -11.97 17.04 -0.22
C ASN A 79 -11.69 17.01 1.29
N ALA A 80 -12.71 17.20 2.13
CA ALA A 80 -12.57 17.11 3.58
C ALA A 80 -12.15 15.71 4.05
N LEU A 81 -12.57 14.64 3.38
CA LEU A 81 -12.07 13.29 3.68
C LEU A 81 -10.60 13.13 3.27
N CYS A 82 -10.23 13.57 2.06
CA CYS A 82 -8.85 13.48 1.58
C CYS A 82 -7.88 14.25 2.50
N GLU A 83 -8.25 15.45 2.94
CA GLU A 83 -7.42 16.24 3.86
C GLU A 83 -7.27 15.55 5.23
N ARG A 84 -8.34 14.96 5.77
CA ARG A 84 -8.25 14.18 7.01
C ARG A 84 -7.34 12.95 6.85
N ALA A 85 -7.44 12.25 5.73
CA ALA A 85 -6.58 11.10 5.45
C ALA A 85 -5.10 11.52 5.34
N ARG A 86 -4.82 12.63 4.63
CA ARG A 86 -3.47 13.20 4.55
C ARG A 86 -2.94 13.58 5.93
N GLN A 87 -3.73 14.27 6.75
CA GLN A 87 -3.34 14.65 8.10
C GLN A 87 -2.99 13.43 8.94
N HIS A 88 -3.84 12.39 8.92
CA HIS A 88 -3.56 11.15 9.65
C HIS A 88 -2.28 10.45 9.18
N MET A 89 -1.98 10.46 7.88
CA MET A 89 -0.72 9.89 7.36
C MET A 89 0.51 10.66 7.85
N LEU A 90 0.43 11.99 7.92
CA LEU A 90 1.49 12.84 8.47
C LEU A 90 1.66 12.59 9.98
N ASP A 91 0.56 12.52 10.73
CA ASP A 91 0.57 12.28 12.17
C ASP A 91 1.13 10.88 12.51
N THR A 92 0.82 9.88 11.67
CA THR A 92 1.37 8.52 11.83
C THR A 92 2.87 8.47 11.50
N ALA A 93 3.33 9.27 10.54
CA ALA A 93 4.75 9.35 10.18
C ALA A 93 5.59 10.11 11.23
N ASP A 94 4.96 11.00 12.01
CA ASP A 94 5.62 11.78 13.07
C ASP A 94 5.64 11.08 14.44
N GLN A 95 4.95 9.94 14.59
CA GLN A 95 5.07 9.12 15.81
C GLN A 95 6.28 8.18 15.75
N PRO A 96 7.29 8.36 16.62
CA PRO A 96 8.44 7.46 16.68
C PRO A 96 8.06 6.18 17.44
N GLY A 97 7.68 5.14 16.70
CA GLY A 97 7.55 3.78 17.23
C GLY A 97 6.22 3.11 16.93
N ALA A 98 6.12 2.47 15.76
CA ALA A 98 5.22 1.35 15.49
C ALA A 98 6.01 0.27 14.72
#